data_AF-A0A962ILG4-F1
#
_entry.id   AF-A0A962ILG4-F1
#
_cell.length_a   1.000
_cell.length_b   1.000
_cell.length_c   1.000
_cell.angle_alpha   90.00
_cell.angle_beta   90.00
_cell.angle_gamma   90.00
#
_symmetry.space_group_name_H-M   'P 1'
#
loop_
_entity.id
_entity.type
_entity.pdbx_description
1 polymer ?
#
loop_
_entity_poly.entity_id
_entity_poly.type
_entity_poly.pdbx_seq_one_letter_code
_entity_poly.pdbx_strand_id
1 'polypeptide(L)' 'MIAALIDAGVSITLCGQTATHRDIGPDDLLPGVQLGLSAMTAHALLQQQGYTLNPW' A
#
# COMPACT_ATOMS: atom_id res chain seq x y z
N MET A 1 6.08 3.06 14.19
CA MET A 1 4.95 2.10 14.07
C MET A 1 4.99 1.36 12.74
N ILE A 2 4.92 2.05 11.58
CA ILE A 2 4.94 1.41 10.24
C ILE A 2 6.13 0.44 10.05
N ALA A 3 7.36 0.85 10.38
CA ALA A 3 8.54 0.00 10.24
C ALA A 3 8.41 -1.33 11.02
N ALA A 4 7.88 -1.30 12.24
CA ALA A 4 7.68 -2.51 13.05
C ALA A 4 6.65 -3.47 12.46
N LEU A 5 5.65 -2.96 11.73
CA LEU A 5 4.69 -3.79 11.01
C LEU A 5 5.34 -4.47 9.80
N ILE A 6 6.18 -3.72 9.08
CA ILE A 6 6.96 -4.26 7.95
C ILE A 6 7.89 -5.37 8.45
N ASP A 7 8.60 -5.15 9.56
CA ASP A 7 9.46 -6.16 10.19
C ASP A 7 8.66 -7.40 10.65
N ALA A 8 7.39 -7.23 11.01
CA ALA A 8 6.48 -8.32 11.36
C ALA A 8 5.85 -9.02 10.13
N GLY A 9 6.24 -8.64 8.91
CA GLY A 9 5.77 -9.25 7.66
C GLY A 9 4.50 -8.64 7.07
N VAL A 10 4.08 -7.46 7.55
CA VAL A 10 2.93 -6.75 6.99
C VAL A 10 3.34 -6.04 5.70
N SER A 11 2.66 -6.35 4.60
CA SER A 11 2.79 -5.63 3.33
C SER A 11 2.00 -4.32 3.37
N ILE A 12 2.68 -3.21 3.11
CA ILE A 12 2.06 -1.87 3.07
C ILE A 12 2.19 -1.30 1.66
N THR A 13 1.03 -0.98 1.07
CA THR A 13 0.94 -0.43 -0.29
C THR A 13 0.27 0.92 -0.28
N LEU A 14 0.92 1.93 -0.85
CA LEU A 14 0.37 3.26 -1.06
C LEU A 14 -0.30 3.37 -2.44
N CYS A 15 -1.41 4.10 -2.49
CA CYS A 15 -2.09 4.46 -3.74
C CYS A 15 -1.21 5.39 -4.59
N GLY A 16 -0.71 4.89 -5.73
CA GLY A 16 0.15 5.68 -6.63
C GLY A 16 -0.54 6.91 -7.20
N GLN A 17 -1.81 6.82 -7.59
CA GLN A 17 -2.58 7.98 -8.05
C GLN A 17 -2.68 9.08 -6.99
N THR A 18 -2.89 8.72 -5.73
CA THR A 18 -2.92 9.69 -4.63
C THR A 18 -1.52 10.23 -4.32
N ALA A 19 -0.49 9.39 -4.40
CA ALA A 19 0.90 9.80 -4.25
C ALA A 19 1.29 10.85 -5.30
N THR A 20 1.00 10.59 -6.58
CA THR A 20 1.20 11.55 -7.67
C THR A 20 0.44 12.85 -7.43
N HIS A 21 -0.82 12.78 -7.01
CA HIS A 21 -1.60 14.00 -6.73
C HIS A 21 -1.05 14.82 -5.56
N ARG A 22 -0.27 14.20 -4.67
CA ARG A 22 0.36 14.85 -3.51
C ARG A 22 1.86 15.09 -3.68
N ASP A 23 2.39 14.93 -4.89
CA ASP A 23 3.82 15.06 -5.19
C ASP A 23 4.73 14.18 -4.31
N ILE A 24 4.25 12.98 -3.96
CA ILE A 24 5.00 11.98 -3.18
C ILE A 24 5.71 11.04 -4.16
N GLY A 25 7.05 11.02 -4.11
CA GLY A 25 7.91 10.13 -4.88
C GLY A 25 8.41 8.93 -4.08
N PRO A 26 9.14 8.00 -4.72
CA PRO A 26 9.73 6.85 -4.05
C PRO A 26 10.68 7.21 -2.90
N ASP A 27 11.40 8.33 -3.01
CA ASP A 27 12.36 8.80 -2.00
C ASP A 27 11.67 9.33 -0.72
N ASP A 28 10.38 9.64 -0.80
CA ASP A 28 9.56 10.07 0.34
C ASP A 28 9.00 8.87 1.13
N LEU A 29 9.18 7.65 0.63
CA LEU A 29 8.63 6.44 1.22
C LEU A 29 9.59 5.78 2.19
N LEU A 30 9.02 5.25 3.27
CA LEU A 30 9.76 4.36 4.15
C LEU A 30 10.19 3.10 3.38
N PRO A 31 11.41 2.58 3.63
CA PRO A 31 11.85 1.32 3.06
C PRO A 31 10.82 0.20 3.32
N GLY A 32 10.51 -0.56 2.29
CA GLY A 32 9.53 -1.66 2.34
C GLY A 32 8.08 -1.25 2.00
N VAL A 33 7.77 0.04 1.91
CA VAL A 33 6.46 0.50 1.40
C VAL A 33 6.45 0.38 -0.13
N GLN A 34 5.37 -0.21 -0.65
CA GLN A 34 5.18 -0.43 -2.08
C GLN A 34 4.26 0.65 -2.67
N LEU A 35 4.49 1.03 -3.93
CA LEU A 35 3.56 1.85 -4.71
C LEU A 35 2.72 0.96 -5.63
N GLY A 36 1.41 0.96 -5.42
CA GLY A 36 0.46 0.33 -6.35
C GLY A 36 -0.09 1.35 -7.35
N LEU A 37 -0.75 0.87 -8.41
CA LEU A 37 -1.44 1.75 -9.37
C LEU A 37 -2.49 2.63 -8.65
N SER A 38 -3.37 1.99 -7.88
CA SER A 38 -4.33 2.64 -7.00
C SER A 38 -4.64 1.74 -5.81
N ALA A 39 -5.10 2.31 -4.70
CA ALA A 39 -5.61 1.53 -3.57
C ALA A 39 -6.77 0.61 -4.00
N MET A 40 -7.64 1.09 -4.89
CA MET A 40 -8.78 0.31 -5.38
C MET A 40 -8.34 -0.91 -6.20
N THR A 41 -7.34 -0.75 -7.06
CA THR A 41 -6.78 -1.86 -7.85
C THR A 41 -6.14 -2.90 -6.92
N ALA A 42 -5.41 -2.45 -5.89
CA ALA A 42 -4.85 -3.35 -4.89
C ALA A 42 -5.94 -4.14 -4.16
N HIS A 43 -7.01 -3.49 -3.71
CA HIS A 43 -8.16 -4.17 -3.09
C HIS A 43 -8.81 -5.20 -4.02
N ALA A 44 -9.04 -4.85 -5.29
CA ALA A 44 -9.64 -5.76 -6.26
C ALA A 44 -8.77 -7.01 -6.49
N LEU A 45 -7.45 -6.84 -6.62
CA LEU A 45 -6.52 -7.95 -6.78
C LEU A 45 -6.45 -8.84 -5.53
N LEU A 46 -6.40 -8.25 -4.34
CA LEU A 46 -6.40 -9.01 -3.08
C LEU A 46 -7.72 -9.78 -2.90
N GLN A 47 -8.85 -9.15 -3.24
CA GLN A 47 -10.15 -9.83 -3.20
C GLN A 47 -10.18 -11.03 -4.17
N GLN A 48 -9.64 -10.90 -5.38
CA GLN A 48 -9.51 -12.02 -6.33
C GLN A 48 -8.62 -13.16 -5.80
N GLN A 49 -7.65 -12.83 -4.94
CA GLN A 49 -6.77 -13.80 -4.28
C GLN A 49 -7.42 -14.46 -3.05
N GLY A 50 -8.69 -14.15 -2.74
CA GLY A 50 -9.43 -14.73 -1.62
C GLY A 50 -9.29 -13.98 -0.30
N TYR A 51 -8.66 -12.79 -0.30
CA TYR A 51 -8.62 -11.94 0.89
C TYR A 51 -9.95 -11.23 1.13
N THR A 52 -10.25 -10.98 2.40
CA THR A 52 -11.41 -10.20 2.83
C THR A 52 -11.01 -8.77 3.17
N LEU A 53 -11.85 -7.80 2.81
CA LEU A 53 -11.65 -6.41 3.19
C LEU A 53 -12.02 -6.19 4.65
N ASN A 54 -11.08 -5.63 5.42
CA ASN A 54 -11.34 -5.02 6.72
C ASN A 54 -11.47 -3.49 6.52
N PRO A 55 -12.64 -2.87 6.79
CA PRO A 55 -12.88 -1.45 6.49
C PRO A 55 -12.52 -0.48 7.63
N TRP A 56 -11.85 -0.93 8.70
CA TRP A 56 -11.52 -0.12 9.88
C TRP A 56 -10.08 0.39 9.88
#